data_AF-A0A1T1CGE9-F1
#
_entry.id   AF-A0A1T1CGE9-F1
#
_cell.length_a   1.000
_cell.length_b   1.000
_cell.length_c   1.000
_cell.angle_alpha   90.00
_cell.angle_beta   90.00
_cell.angle_gamma   90.00
#
_symmetry.space_group_name_H-M   'P 1'
#
loop_
_entity.id
_entity.type
_entity.pdbx_description
1 polymer ?
#
loop_
_entity_poly.entity_id
_entity_poly.type
_entity_poly.pdbx_seq_one_letter_code
_entity_poly.pdbx_strand_id
1 'polypeptide(L)'
;MKNKTIVGLVSSVLLMVSCQKEAEKPKVIYDTIPKVTVETRRDSSKVAIADLPIQMEGTDYLIHPVGDLRVSDRAQKSKFGSSAVNDVSFTISNVAQNEITGFLQNLKFQKTNSDSLRPLSTEPIVIETATYLKSVSDRIQKQIMVYTMVDADTNKDGKLDTNDINTLYLSFISGKKFTKMSADLEELIDWELIESMNRLYFRTIEDTNKNGQFDPKDVVHYNYIDLTKTSWEVVRYSPI
;
A
#
# COMPACT_ATOMS: atom_id res chain seq x y z
N MET A 1 -34.16 -48.41 54.44
CA MET A 1 -34.51 -47.04 54.88
C MET A 1 -33.40 -46.46 55.77
N LYS A 2 -32.51 -45.63 55.23
CA LYS A 2 -31.98 -44.39 55.85
C LYS A 2 -30.90 -43.76 54.96
N ASN A 3 -30.94 -42.43 54.95
CA ASN A 3 -30.38 -41.44 54.03
C ASN A 3 -28.88 -41.08 54.22
N LYS A 4 -28.26 -40.62 53.11
CA LYS A 4 -27.24 -39.53 52.94
C LYS A 4 -25.84 -39.78 53.58
N THR A 5 -24.66 -39.40 53.05
CA THR A 5 -24.24 -38.22 52.26
C THR A 5 -22.86 -38.47 51.60
N ILE A 6 -22.71 -37.92 50.39
CA ILE A 6 -21.56 -37.48 49.55
C ILE A 6 -20.18 -37.34 50.21
N VAL A 7 -19.10 -37.80 49.54
CA VAL A 7 -17.81 -37.12 49.14
C VAL A 7 -17.08 -38.12 48.21
N GLY A 8 -16.53 -37.86 47.03
CA GLY A 8 -16.17 -36.64 46.30
C GLY A 8 -14.80 -36.87 45.64
N LEU A 9 -14.72 -37.01 44.30
CA LEU A 9 -13.50 -36.70 43.54
C LEU A 9 -13.84 -36.54 42.04
N VAL A 10 -14.54 -35.45 41.70
CA VAL A 10 -14.58 -34.95 40.32
C VAL A 10 -13.30 -34.16 40.12
N SER A 11 -12.32 -34.78 39.47
CA SER A 11 -11.12 -34.09 38.99
C SER A 11 -11.52 -33.20 37.81
N SER A 12 -11.93 -31.98 38.12
CA SER A 12 -12.23 -30.95 37.14
C SER A 12 -10.91 -30.33 36.69
N VAL A 13 -10.38 -30.83 35.57
CA VAL A 13 -9.28 -30.20 34.84
C VAL A 13 -9.80 -28.86 34.30
N LEU A 14 -9.51 -27.78 35.00
CA LEU A 14 -9.62 -26.42 34.46
C LEU A 14 -8.53 -26.24 33.42
N LEU A 15 -8.87 -26.51 32.16
CA LEU A 15 -8.14 -25.98 31.01
C LEU A 15 -8.33 -24.46 31.00
N MET A 16 -7.41 -23.75 31.65
CA MET A 16 -7.25 -22.32 31.47
C MET A 16 -6.75 -22.10 30.04
N VAL A 17 -7.68 -21.98 29.10
CA VAL A 17 -7.42 -21.43 27.77
C VAL A 17 -7.16 -19.94 27.99
N SER A 18 -5.92 -19.61 28.37
CA SER A 18 -5.41 -18.25 28.30
C SER A 18 -5.20 -17.92 26.83
N CYS A 19 -6.27 -17.54 26.14
CA CYS A 19 -6.19 -16.86 24.86
C CYS A 19 -5.60 -15.47 25.15
N GLN A 20 -4.26 -15.35 25.16
CA GLN A 20 -3.62 -14.05 25.10
C GLN A 20 -4.05 -13.45 23.76
N LYS A 21 -4.90 -12.42 23.80
CA LYS A 21 -5.08 -11.55 22.64
C LYS A 21 -3.71 -10.96 22.36
N GLU A 22 -3.07 -11.39 21.29
CA GLU A 22 -1.89 -10.71 20.76
C GLU A 22 -2.26 -9.24 20.65
N ALA A 23 -1.53 -8.38 21.36
CA ALA A 23 -1.69 -6.95 21.22
C ALA A 23 -1.36 -6.60 19.76
N GLU A 24 -2.29 -5.98 19.06
CA GLU A 24 -2.06 -5.51 17.70
C GLU A 24 -0.84 -4.59 17.70
N LYS A 25 0.15 -4.93 16.87
CA LYS A 25 1.37 -4.13 16.74
C LYS A 25 0.99 -2.73 16.24
N PRO A 26 1.58 -1.66 16.79
CA PRO A 26 1.27 -0.31 16.36
C PRO A 26 1.66 -0.13 14.89
N LYS A 27 0.79 0.52 14.13
CA LYS A 27 1.02 0.93 12.74
C LYS A 27 1.94 2.15 12.64
N VAL A 28 1.99 2.94 13.72
CA VAL A 28 2.77 4.18 13.80
C VAL A 28 3.52 4.26 15.13
N ILE A 29 4.79 4.63 15.09
CA ILE A 29 5.58 4.95 16.30
C ILE A 29 5.96 6.43 16.29
N TYR A 30 5.32 7.19 17.19
CA TYR A 30 5.62 8.60 17.44
C TYR A 30 6.90 8.75 18.29
N ASP A 31 7.98 9.28 17.73
CA ASP A 31 9.16 9.63 18.53
C ASP A 31 8.90 10.90 19.34
N THR A 32 9.38 10.93 20.59
CA THR A 32 9.43 12.19 21.36
C THR A 32 10.69 13.02 21.14
N ILE A 33 11.77 12.56 20.46
CA ILE A 33 12.97 13.39 20.10
C ILE A 33 13.76 12.75 18.90
N PRO A 34 14.65 13.48 18.17
CA PRO A 34 14.61 13.72 16.71
C PRO A 34 15.24 12.63 15.81
N LYS A 35 14.73 12.60 14.57
CA LYS A 35 15.14 11.84 13.36
C LYS A 35 16.56 11.26 13.39
N VAL A 36 16.64 9.95 13.63
CA VAL A 36 17.62 9.12 12.95
C VAL A 36 16.95 8.69 11.64
N THR A 37 17.49 9.16 10.51
CA THR A 37 17.14 8.64 9.19
C THR A 37 17.56 7.16 9.19
N VAL A 38 16.61 6.27 9.46
CA VAL A 38 16.84 4.84 9.25
C VAL A 38 16.86 4.68 7.74
N GLU A 39 18.07 4.61 7.18
CA GLU A 39 18.27 4.14 5.83
C GLU A 39 17.66 2.74 5.75
N THR A 40 16.53 2.63 5.07
CA THR A 40 15.84 1.37 4.80
C THR A 40 16.82 0.52 3.99
N ARG A 41 17.50 -0.41 4.66
CA ARG A 41 18.47 -1.30 4.00
C ARG A 41 17.69 -2.19 3.05
N ARG A 42 17.88 -2.00 1.74
CA ARG A 42 17.43 -2.98 0.75
C ARG A 42 18.05 -4.32 1.10
N ASP A 43 17.20 -5.27 1.45
CA ASP A 43 17.59 -6.66 1.68
C ASP A 43 18.23 -7.21 0.40
N SER A 44 19.53 -7.45 0.45
CA SER A 44 20.33 -7.91 -0.69
C SER A 44 19.96 -9.33 -1.17
N SER A 45 19.09 -10.03 -0.44
CA SER A 45 18.54 -11.31 -0.85
C SER A 45 17.41 -11.21 -1.87
N LYS A 46 16.83 -10.02 -2.08
CA LYS A 46 15.70 -9.82 -2.99
C LYS A 46 16.19 -9.49 -4.41
N VAL A 47 15.72 -10.27 -5.37
CA VAL A 47 16.01 -10.07 -6.80
C VAL A 47 14.88 -9.27 -7.41
N ALA A 48 15.16 -8.05 -7.87
CA ALA A 48 14.20 -7.21 -8.57
C ALA A 48 13.98 -7.72 -10.00
N ILE A 49 12.72 -7.86 -10.39
CA ILE A 49 12.30 -8.19 -11.75
C ILE A 49 11.20 -7.23 -12.22
N ALA A 50 10.93 -7.21 -13.52
CA ALA A 50 9.89 -6.39 -14.11
C ALA A 50 8.94 -7.25 -14.94
N ASP A 51 7.65 -6.91 -14.90
CA ASP A 51 6.68 -7.44 -15.84
C ASP A 51 6.86 -6.81 -17.23
N LEU A 52 6.21 -7.39 -18.23
CA LEU A 52 6.12 -6.78 -19.56
C LEU A 52 5.43 -5.40 -19.49
N PRO A 53 5.78 -4.47 -20.39
CA PRO A 53 5.20 -3.14 -20.38
C PRO A 53 3.70 -3.16 -20.65
N ILE A 54 2.99 -2.27 -19.97
CA ILE A 54 1.57 -1.99 -20.13
C ILE A 54 1.44 -0.59 -20.70
N GLN A 55 0.51 -0.38 -21.63
CA GLN A 55 0.18 0.93 -22.15
C GLN A 55 -1.27 1.25 -21.82
N MET A 56 -1.49 2.37 -21.14
CA MET A 56 -2.85 2.86 -20.87
C MET A 56 -3.43 3.47 -22.14
N GLU A 57 -4.71 3.21 -22.40
CA GLU A 57 -5.40 3.66 -23.61
C GLU A 57 -5.32 5.19 -23.76
N GLY A 58 -4.97 5.67 -24.96
CA GLY A 58 -4.89 7.10 -25.27
C GLY A 58 -3.61 7.78 -24.75
N THR A 59 -2.61 7.00 -24.33
CA THR A 59 -1.32 7.53 -23.83
C THR A 59 -0.16 7.11 -24.72
N ASP A 60 0.93 7.89 -24.72
CA ASP A 60 2.19 7.59 -25.42
C ASP A 60 3.28 7.10 -24.45
N TYR A 61 2.87 6.45 -23.36
CA TYR A 61 3.76 5.94 -22.32
C TYR A 61 3.55 4.46 -22.04
N LEU A 62 4.66 3.72 -22.01
CA LEU A 62 4.77 2.38 -21.49
C LEU A 62 5.09 2.45 -20.00
N ILE A 63 4.37 1.67 -19.20
CA ILE A 63 4.56 1.49 -17.77
C ILE A 63 5.13 0.10 -17.55
N HIS A 64 6.28 0.02 -16.88
CA HIS A 64 6.95 -1.22 -16.52
C HIS A 64 6.83 -1.44 -15.00
N PRO A 65 5.96 -2.35 -14.55
CA PRO A 65 5.87 -2.73 -13.14
C PRO A 65 7.16 -3.40 -12.67
N VAL A 66 7.71 -2.95 -11.54
CA VAL A 66 8.94 -3.51 -10.95
C VAL A 66 8.68 -3.96 -9.53
N GLY A 67 9.11 -5.17 -9.18
CA GLY A 67 8.96 -5.73 -7.84
C GLY A 67 9.94 -6.86 -7.56
N ASP A 68 9.87 -7.39 -6.35
CA ASP A 68 10.78 -8.46 -5.91
C ASP A 68 10.25 -9.83 -6.32
N LEU A 69 11.14 -10.68 -6.84
CA LEU A 69 10.82 -12.07 -7.15
C LEU A 69 10.45 -12.83 -5.87
N ARG A 70 9.22 -13.34 -5.82
CA ARG A 70 8.76 -14.21 -4.73
C ARG A 70 9.11 -15.66 -5.04
N VAL A 71 10.18 -16.16 -4.44
CA VAL A 71 10.51 -17.59 -4.43
C VAL A 71 9.77 -18.22 -3.25
N SER A 72 8.87 -19.17 -3.51
CA SER A 72 8.18 -19.87 -2.43
C SER A 72 9.17 -20.74 -1.62
N ASP A 73 9.01 -20.81 -0.30
CA ASP A 73 9.83 -21.68 0.57
C ASP A 73 9.74 -23.17 0.20
N ARG A 74 8.69 -23.56 -0.55
CA ARG A 74 8.52 -24.91 -1.08
C ARG A 74 9.63 -25.29 -2.08
N ALA A 75 10.05 -24.32 -2.90
CA ALA A 75 11.14 -24.50 -3.87
C ALA A 75 12.52 -24.63 -3.20
N GLN A 76 12.72 -24.05 -2.01
CA GLN A 76 13.99 -24.16 -1.27
C GLN A 76 14.20 -25.56 -0.66
N LYS A 77 13.13 -26.32 -0.37
CA LYS A 77 13.21 -27.68 0.20
C LYS A 77 13.34 -28.80 -0.83
N SER A 78 13.08 -28.57 -2.12
CA SER A 78 13.17 -29.57 -3.18
C SER A 78 14.58 -29.59 -3.82
N LYS A 79 15.60 -30.02 -3.07
CA LYS A 79 16.98 -30.18 -3.60
C LYS A 79 17.23 -31.46 -4.42
N PHE A 80 16.21 -32.27 -4.72
CA PHE A 80 16.37 -33.50 -5.52
C PHE A 80 15.10 -33.76 -6.34
N GLY A 81 15.09 -33.37 -7.62
CA GLY A 81 14.01 -33.70 -8.56
C GLY A 81 13.93 -32.72 -9.74
N SER A 82 13.88 -33.26 -10.96
CA SER A 82 14.08 -32.58 -12.25
C SER A 82 13.01 -31.57 -12.70
N SER A 83 12.33 -30.87 -11.79
CA SER A 83 11.26 -29.91 -12.15
C SER A 83 11.12 -28.78 -11.12
N ALA A 84 12.19 -28.03 -10.86
CA ALA A 84 12.21 -26.92 -9.90
C ALA A 84 11.63 -25.59 -10.44
N VAL A 85 11.24 -25.52 -11.73
CA VAL A 85 10.80 -24.27 -12.39
C VAL A 85 9.33 -23.93 -12.09
N ASN A 86 8.51 -24.90 -11.70
CA ASN A 86 7.06 -24.71 -11.59
C ASN A 86 6.60 -23.97 -10.31
N ASP A 87 7.46 -23.80 -9.31
CA ASP A 87 7.10 -23.23 -7.99
C ASP A 87 7.53 -21.75 -7.80
N VAL A 88 8.02 -21.10 -8.86
CA VAL A 88 8.44 -19.69 -8.86
C VAL A 88 7.48 -18.87 -9.72
N SER A 89 6.78 -17.91 -9.10
CA SER A 89 5.98 -16.93 -9.85
C SER A 89 6.84 -15.76 -10.26
N PHE A 90 6.93 -15.50 -11.56
CA PHE A 90 7.61 -14.33 -12.13
C PHE A 90 6.67 -13.15 -12.38
N THR A 91 5.36 -13.33 -12.20
CA THR A 91 4.39 -12.24 -12.33
C THR A 91 4.41 -11.38 -11.07
N ILE A 92 4.60 -10.08 -11.25
CA ILE A 92 4.73 -9.10 -10.16
C ILE A 92 3.43 -8.33 -9.93
N SER A 93 2.66 -8.09 -10.98
CA SER A 93 1.47 -7.25 -10.96
C SER A 93 0.24 -7.95 -11.55
N ASN A 94 -0.93 -7.48 -11.14
CA ASN A 94 -2.20 -7.79 -11.78
C ASN A 94 -2.73 -6.53 -12.48
N VAL A 95 -3.21 -6.68 -13.71
CA VAL A 95 -3.55 -5.57 -14.60
C VAL A 95 -5.01 -5.66 -15.02
N ALA A 96 -5.78 -4.65 -14.65
CA ALA A 96 -7.13 -4.39 -15.16
C ALA A 96 -7.08 -3.23 -16.17
N GLN A 97 -8.23 -2.91 -16.79
CA GLN A 97 -8.30 -1.99 -17.93
C GLN A 97 -7.65 -0.61 -17.71
N ASN A 98 -7.60 -0.11 -16.46
CA ASN A 98 -6.95 1.15 -16.11
C ASN A 98 -6.22 1.09 -14.76
N GLU A 99 -5.99 -0.10 -14.22
CA GLU A 99 -5.45 -0.25 -12.87
C GLU A 99 -4.37 -1.33 -12.86
N ILE A 100 -3.26 -1.03 -12.19
CA ILE A 100 -2.20 -1.98 -11.88
C ILE A 100 -2.24 -2.18 -10.38
N THR A 101 -2.31 -3.43 -9.93
CA THR A 101 -2.27 -3.79 -8.51
C THR A 101 -1.11 -4.73 -8.23
N GLY A 102 -0.58 -4.70 -7.02
CA GLY A 102 0.51 -5.58 -6.60
C GLY A 102 1.19 -5.10 -5.31
N PHE A 103 2.42 -5.51 -5.09
CA PHE A 103 3.30 -4.94 -4.06
C PHE A 103 4.57 -4.44 -4.73
N LEU A 104 4.40 -3.43 -5.59
CA LEU A 104 5.41 -3.01 -6.55
C LEU A 104 6.43 -2.10 -5.86
N GLN A 105 7.71 -2.39 -6.07
CA GLN A 105 8.82 -1.58 -5.55
C GLN A 105 9.06 -0.32 -6.40
N ASN A 106 8.54 -0.30 -7.64
CA ASN A 106 8.53 0.88 -8.49
C ASN A 106 7.59 0.69 -9.70
N LEU A 107 7.30 1.80 -10.38
CA LEU A 107 6.86 1.80 -11.77
C LEU A 107 7.88 2.59 -12.58
N LYS A 108 8.31 2.05 -13.72
CA LYS A 108 9.17 2.78 -14.64
C LYS A 108 8.40 3.21 -15.88
N PHE A 109 8.64 4.43 -16.33
CA PHE A 109 7.90 5.05 -17.44
C PHE A 109 8.83 5.27 -18.61
N GLN A 110 8.38 4.85 -19.79
CA GLN A 110 9.09 5.01 -21.05
C GLN A 110 8.15 5.63 -22.06
N LYS A 111 8.57 6.70 -22.73
CA LYS A 111 7.80 7.25 -23.84
C LYS A 111 7.92 6.32 -25.06
N THR A 112 6.85 6.05 -25.79
CA THR A 112 6.82 5.02 -26.86
C THR A 112 7.86 5.20 -27.96
N ASN A 113 8.31 6.42 -28.21
CA ASN A 113 9.34 6.75 -29.20
C ASN A 113 10.72 7.03 -28.60
N SER A 114 10.97 6.59 -27.36
CA SER A 114 12.21 6.82 -26.64
C SER A 114 12.66 5.55 -25.94
N ASP A 115 13.97 5.34 -25.87
CA ASP A 115 14.58 4.29 -25.05
C ASP A 115 14.84 4.76 -23.60
N SER A 116 14.48 6.00 -23.28
CA SER A 116 14.66 6.54 -21.93
C SER A 116 13.61 5.98 -20.98
N LEU A 117 14.10 5.35 -19.92
CA LEU A 117 13.29 4.78 -18.85
C LEU A 117 13.49 5.58 -17.56
N ARG A 118 12.40 6.09 -16.99
CA ARG A 118 12.43 6.90 -15.76
C ARG A 118 11.68 6.20 -14.63
N PRO A 119 12.28 6.00 -13.45
CA PRO A 119 11.54 5.48 -12.29
C PRO A 119 10.54 6.52 -11.76
N LEU A 120 9.45 6.04 -11.15
CA LEU A 120 8.47 6.89 -10.45
C LEU A 120 9.13 7.62 -9.29
N SER A 121 9.89 6.87 -8.49
CA SER A 121 10.60 7.32 -7.29
C SER A 121 12.02 6.78 -7.26
N THR A 122 12.93 7.58 -6.72
CA THR A 122 14.28 7.13 -6.33
C THR A 122 14.32 6.58 -4.90
N GLU A 123 13.35 6.98 -4.07
CA GLU A 123 13.19 6.51 -2.71
C GLU A 123 12.48 5.14 -2.67
N PRO A 124 12.72 4.32 -1.63
CA PRO A 124 11.97 3.10 -1.38
C PRO A 124 10.46 3.37 -1.24
N ILE A 125 9.65 2.64 -2.00
CA ILE A 125 8.18 2.74 -1.98
C ILE A 125 7.58 1.35 -2.19
N VAL A 126 6.38 1.12 -1.67
CA VAL A 126 5.57 -0.07 -2.00
C VAL A 126 4.23 0.37 -2.55
N ILE A 127 4.03 0.20 -3.85
CA ILE A 127 2.81 0.58 -4.55
C ILE A 127 1.83 -0.59 -4.50
N GLU A 128 0.68 -0.36 -3.88
CA GLU A 128 -0.43 -1.32 -3.84
C GLU A 128 -1.31 -1.21 -5.08
N THR A 129 -1.67 0.03 -5.44
CA THR A 129 -2.51 0.32 -6.62
C THR A 129 -1.95 1.51 -7.39
N ALA A 130 -2.10 1.46 -8.71
CA ALA A 130 -1.83 2.55 -9.64
C ALA A 130 -2.97 2.62 -10.66
N THR A 131 -3.86 3.60 -10.50
CA THR A 131 -5.05 3.78 -11.32
C THR A 131 -4.89 4.95 -12.28
N TYR A 132 -5.10 4.70 -13.57
CA TYR A 132 -5.20 5.72 -14.60
C TYR A 132 -6.63 6.28 -14.66
N LEU A 133 -6.77 7.60 -14.49
CA LEU A 133 -8.07 8.28 -14.55
C LEU A 133 -8.48 8.54 -16.00
N LYS A 134 -8.84 7.48 -16.74
CA LYS A 134 -9.24 7.53 -18.15
C LYS A 134 -10.35 8.55 -18.41
N SER A 135 -11.39 8.58 -17.57
CA SER A 135 -12.52 9.51 -17.73
C SER A 135 -12.11 10.97 -17.56
N VAL A 136 -11.14 11.28 -16.68
CA VAL A 136 -10.56 12.62 -16.55
C VAL A 136 -9.74 12.98 -17.80
N SER A 137 -8.97 12.02 -18.32
CA SER A 137 -8.22 12.21 -19.56
C SER A 137 -9.15 12.51 -20.75
N ASP A 138 -10.23 11.76 -20.89
CA ASP A 138 -11.18 11.96 -21.99
C ASP A 138 -11.89 13.32 -21.91
N ARG A 139 -12.26 13.75 -20.69
CA ARG A 139 -13.02 14.99 -20.47
C ARG A 139 -12.17 16.25 -20.54
N ILE A 140 -10.98 16.25 -19.92
CA ILE A 140 -10.17 17.46 -19.75
C ILE A 140 -8.74 17.31 -20.28
N GLN A 141 -8.44 16.21 -21.00
CA GLN A 141 -7.15 15.97 -21.66
C GLN A 141 -5.96 15.97 -20.69
N LYS A 142 -6.21 15.56 -19.44
CA LYS A 142 -5.17 15.37 -18.42
C LYS A 142 -5.02 13.89 -18.09
N GLN A 143 -3.87 13.35 -18.43
CA GLN A 143 -3.52 11.96 -18.18
C GLN A 143 -2.95 11.83 -16.76
N ILE A 144 -3.81 11.56 -15.77
CA ILE A 144 -3.49 11.53 -14.35
C ILE A 144 -3.51 10.09 -13.83
N MET A 145 -2.52 9.76 -13.00
CA MET A 145 -2.43 8.52 -12.23
C MET A 145 -2.69 8.80 -10.75
N VAL A 146 -3.41 7.89 -10.09
CA VAL A 146 -3.63 7.85 -8.64
C VAL A 146 -2.92 6.62 -8.08
N TYR A 147 -2.23 6.77 -6.96
CA TYR A 147 -1.51 5.68 -6.30
C TYR A 147 -1.96 5.53 -4.85
N THR A 148 -2.21 4.29 -4.43
CA THR A 148 -2.24 3.90 -3.02
C THR A 148 -0.95 3.15 -2.72
N MET A 149 -0.20 3.62 -1.72
CA MET A 149 1.14 3.12 -1.47
C MET A 149 1.68 3.47 -0.10
N VAL A 150 2.72 2.74 0.30
CA VAL A 150 3.54 3.01 1.48
C VAL A 150 4.83 3.72 1.05
N ASP A 151 5.17 4.80 1.75
CA ASP A 151 6.35 5.64 1.47
C ASP A 151 7.32 5.81 2.66
N ALA A 152 6.99 5.28 3.83
CA ALA A 152 7.84 5.29 5.02
C ALA A 152 7.59 4.08 5.93
N ASP A 153 8.65 3.62 6.61
CA ASP A 153 8.59 2.63 7.70
C ASP A 153 8.06 3.34 8.96
N THR A 154 6.73 3.39 9.10
CA THR A 154 6.05 4.16 10.16
C THR A 154 6.01 3.39 11.48
N ASN A 155 6.06 2.06 11.43
CA ASN A 155 6.13 1.22 12.61
C ASN A 155 7.58 0.94 13.07
N LYS A 156 8.59 1.38 12.29
CA LYS A 156 10.02 1.28 12.58
C LYS A 156 10.52 -0.15 12.78
N ASP A 157 9.91 -1.11 12.11
CA ASP A 157 10.35 -2.51 12.17
C ASP A 157 11.49 -2.82 11.20
N GLY A 158 11.93 -1.83 10.42
CA GLY A 158 13.01 -1.93 9.45
C GLY A 158 12.55 -2.45 8.09
N LYS A 159 11.25 -2.65 7.88
CA LYS A 159 10.65 -3.05 6.62
C LYS A 159 9.74 -1.93 6.11
N LEU A 160 9.52 -1.96 4.80
CA LEU A 160 8.54 -1.12 4.15
C LEU A 160 7.49 -2.05 3.57
N ASP A 161 6.34 -2.15 4.22
CA ASP A 161 5.27 -3.05 3.80
C ASP A 161 3.88 -2.58 4.27
N THR A 162 2.85 -3.39 4.06
CA THR A 162 1.45 -3.03 4.34
C THR A 162 1.13 -2.83 5.83
N ASN A 163 2.08 -3.12 6.73
CA ASN A 163 1.96 -2.81 8.15
C ASN A 163 2.31 -1.35 8.46
N ASP A 164 2.76 -0.59 7.47
CA ASP A 164 3.00 0.84 7.53
C ASP A 164 1.84 1.65 6.92
N ILE A 165 1.88 2.97 7.09
CA ILE A 165 0.81 3.86 6.64
C ILE A 165 0.63 3.83 5.11
N ASN A 166 -0.61 3.59 4.69
CA ASN A 166 -1.03 3.77 3.31
C ASN A 166 -1.32 5.24 3.02
N THR A 167 -0.81 5.71 1.89
CA THR A 167 -0.84 7.11 1.46
C THR A 167 -1.39 7.24 0.05
N LEU A 168 -1.93 8.42 -0.25
CA LEU A 168 -2.46 8.76 -1.57
C LEU A 168 -1.44 9.64 -2.31
N TYR A 169 -1.07 9.26 -3.53
CA TYR A 169 -0.22 10.05 -4.41
C TYR A 169 -0.88 10.30 -5.77
N LEU A 170 -0.48 11.38 -6.42
CA LEU A 170 -0.82 11.66 -7.83
C LEU A 170 0.43 11.81 -8.68
N SER A 171 0.31 11.49 -9.97
CA SER A 171 1.30 11.89 -10.99
C SER A 171 0.65 12.04 -12.37
N PHE A 172 1.39 12.57 -13.33
CA PHE A 172 1.02 12.43 -14.74
C PHE A 172 1.39 11.03 -15.25
N ILE A 173 0.79 10.57 -16.34
CA ILE A 173 1.10 9.25 -16.94
C ILE A 173 2.60 9.01 -17.23
N SER A 174 3.37 10.09 -17.38
CA SER A 174 4.84 10.03 -17.52
C SER A 174 5.61 9.76 -16.22
N GLY A 175 4.92 9.57 -15.10
CA GLY A 175 5.49 9.53 -13.74
C GLY A 175 6.04 10.88 -13.27
N LYS A 176 5.78 11.99 -13.98
CA LYS A 176 6.19 13.34 -13.57
C LYS A 176 5.18 13.93 -12.61
N LYS A 177 5.64 14.91 -11.81
CA LYS A 177 4.82 15.57 -10.77
C LYS A 177 4.25 14.52 -9.79
N PHE A 178 5.10 13.59 -9.38
CA PHE A 178 4.75 12.60 -8.36
C PHE A 178 4.66 13.33 -7.01
N THR A 179 3.46 13.41 -6.43
CA THR A 179 3.18 14.28 -5.27
C THR A 179 2.25 13.59 -4.29
N LYS A 180 2.62 13.61 -3.01
CA LYS A 180 1.82 13.09 -1.90
C LYS A 180 0.61 14.00 -1.65
N MET A 181 -0.57 13.40 -1.57
CA MET A 181 -1.83 14.10 -1.32
C MET A 181 -2.34 13.90 0.12
N SER A 182 -2.19 12.71 0.68
CA SER A 182 -2.53 12.50 2.10
C SER A 182 -1.51 13.20 3.00
N ALA A 183 -1.96 13.69 4.16
CA ALA A 183 -1.03 14.30 5.10
C ALA A 183 -0.12 13.23 5.74
N ASP A 184 1.01 13.68 6.29
CA ASP A 184 1.93 12.78 7.00
C ASP A 184 1.27 12.23 8.27
N LEU A 185 1.53 10.95 8.54
CA LEU A 185 1.00 10.21 9.70
C LEU A 185 -0.53 10.06 9.73
N GLU A 186 -1.21 10.32 8.62
CA GLU A 186 -2.61 9.97 8.42
C GLU A 186 -2.75 8.77 7.48
N GLU A 187 -3.51 7.76 7.88
CA GLU A 187 -3.81 6.57 7.07
C GLU A 187 -4.90 6.88 6.05
N LEU A 188 -4.64 6.55 4.77
CA LEU A 188 -5.64 6.56 3.73
C LEU A 188 -6.69 5.47 4.01
N ILE A 189 -7.96 5.87 4.15
CA ILE A 189 -9.08 4.94 4.30
C ILE A 189 -9.57 4.49 2.92
N ASP A 190 -9.89 5.45 2.07
CA ASP A 190 -10.38 5.24 0.71
C ASP A 190 -10.29 6.51 -0.14
N TRP A 191 -10.53 6.36 -1.43
CA TRP A 191 -10.70 7.46 -2.37
C TRP A 191 -11.73 7.12 -3.44
N GLU A 192 -12.35 8.15 -4.02
CA GLU A 192 -13.36 8.02 -5.08
C GLU A 192 -13.24 9.19 -6.07
N LEU A 193 -13.41 8.92 -7.36
CA LEU A 193 -13.47 9.95 -8.40
C LEU A 193 -14.94 10.29 -8.70
N ILE A 194 -15.30 11.56 -8.49
CA ILE A 194 -16.57 12.11 -8.99
C ILE A 194 -16.33 12.71 -10.37
N GLU A 195 -16.61 11.91 -11.40
CA GLU A 195 -16.30 12.23 -12.81
C GLU A 195 -16.99 13.48 -13.32
N SER A 196 -18.23 13.74 -12.90
CA SER A 196 -19.02 14.90 -13.33
C SER A 196 -18.35 16.23 -12.97
N MET A 197 -17.49 16.22 -11.95
CA MET A 197 -16.75 17.38 -11.46
C MET A 197 -15.24 17.28 -11.68
N ASN A 198 -14.74 16.14 -12.20
CA ASN A 198 -13.30 15.80 -12.21
C ASN A 198 -12.64 16.02 -10.85
N ARG A 199 -13.28 15.55 -9.78
CA ARG A 199 -12.83 15.76 -8.42
C ARG A 199 -12.55 14.43 -7.74
N LEU A 200 -11.34 14.30 -7.22
CA LEU A 200 -10.93 13.14 -6.44
C LEU A 200 -11.23 13.41 -4.96
N TYR A 201 -12.13 12.64 -4.37
CA TYR A 201 -12.40 12.66 -2.94
C TYR A 201 -11.62 11.55 -2.26
N PHE A 202 -11.21 11.77 -1.02
CA PHE A 202 -10.55 10.74 -0.22
C PHE A 202 -10.73 11.01 1.26
N ARG A 203 -10.64 9.96 2.06
CA ARG A 203 -10.72 10.04 3.52
C ARG A 203 -9.43 9.54 4.12
N THR A 204 -9.00 10.22 5.17
CA THR A 204 -7.84 9.82 5.97
C THR A 204 -8.24 9.75 7.44
N ILE A 205 -7.51 8.97 8.24
CA ILE A 205 -7.67 8.92 9.69
C ILE A 205 -6.37 9.35 10.38
N GLU A 206 -6.49 10.25 11.36
CA GLU A 206 -5.40 10.76 12.18
C GLU A 206 -5.49 10.13 13.57
N ASP A 207 -4.44 9.40 14.00
CA ASP A 207 -4.31 8.95 15.39
C ASP A 207 -4.06 10.15 16.32
N THR A 208 -5.16 10.71 16.80
CA THR A 208 -5.21 11.94 17.59
C THR A 208 -4.66 11.74 18.99
N ASN A 209 -4.78 10.52 19.50
CA ASN A 209 -4.36 10.17 20.85
C ASN A 209 -2.91 9.60 20.88
N LYS A 210 -2.32 9.39 19.69
CA LYS A 210 -0.94 8.99 19.45
C LYS A 210 -0.58 7.66 20.09
N ASN A 211 -1.52 6.72 20.12
CA ASN A 211 -1.29 5.37 20.65
C ASN A 211 -0.68 4.40 19.62
N GLY A 212 -0.52 4.84 18.37
CA GLY A 212 0.02 4.06 17.26
C GLY A 212 -1.00 3.16 16.56
N GLN A 213 -2.28 3.27 16.91
CA GLN A 213 -3.40 2.53 16.34
C GLN A 213 -4.42 3.52 15.79
N PHE A 214 -5.05 3.17 14.67
CA PHE A 214 -6.16 3.94 14.12
C PHE A 214 -7.46 3.31 14.58
N ASP A 215 -8.14 3.95 15.53
CA ASP A 215 -9.32 3.41 16.21
C ASP A 215 -10.52 4.37 16.21
N PRO A 216 -11.74 3.95 16.62
CA PRO A 216 -12.93 4.82 16.57
C PRO A 216 -12.87 6.11 17.40
N LYS A 217 -11.85 6.30 18.25
CA LYS A 217 -11.62 7.55 18.99
C LYS A 217 -10.84 8.58 18.18
N ASP A 218 -10.32 8.18 17.03
CA ASP A 218 -9.52 9.01 16.14
C ASP A 218 -10.36 9.78 15.14
N VAL A 219 -9.74 10.78 14.52
CA VAL A 219 -10.46 11.75 13.68
C VAL A 219 -10.32 11.37 12.22
N VAL A 220 -11.47 11.27 11.55
CA VAL A 220 -11.53 11.09 10.10
C VAL A 220 -11.58 12.46 9.42
N HIS A 221 -10.63 12.70 8.51
CA HIS A 221 -10.60 13.88 7.66
C HIS A 221 -11.19 13.57 6.29
N TYR A 222 -12.08 14.44 5.82
CA TYR A 222 -12.66 14.36 4.49
C TYR A 222 -11.97 15.37 3.59
N ASN A 223 -11.45 14.90 2.46
CA ASN A 223 -10.61 15.68 1.57
C ASN A 223 -11.11 15.57 0.13
N TYR A 224 -10.80 16.60 -0.67
CA TYR A 224 -10.92 16.51 -2.11
C TYR A 224 -9.84 17.28 -2.86
N ILE A 225 -9.61 16.90 -4.11
CA ILE A 225 -8.71 17.58 -5.05
C ILE A 225 -9.48 17.87 -6.33
N ASP A 226 -9.43 19.12 -6.77
CA ASP A 226 -9.96 19.53 -8.07
C ASP A 226 -8.93 19.26 -9.18
N LEU A 227 -9.17 18.23 -9.99
CA LEU A 227 -8.23 17.81 -11.04
C LEU A 227 -8.26 18.74 -12.26
N THR A 228 -9.23 19.67 -12.34
CA THR A 228 -9.28 20.68 -13.40
C THR A 228 -8.20 21.76 -13.22
N LYS A 229 -7.68 21.93 -12.00
CA LYS A 229 -6.60 22.87 -11.70
C LYS A 229 -5.22 22.36 -12.10
N THR A 230 -4.30 23.27 -12.33
CA THR A 230 -2.90 22.96 -12.67
C THR A 230 -2.11 22.52 -11.44
N SER A 231 -2.35 23.17 -10.30
CA SER A 231 -1.90 22.75 -8.97
C SER A 231 -2.91 21.77 -8.38
N TRP A 232 -2.41 20.69 -7.77
CA TRP A 232 -3.27 19.76 -7.02
C TRP A 232 -3.21 20.19 -5.57
N GLU A 233 -4.28 20.82 -5.11
CA GLU A 233 -4.42 21.28 -3.74
C GLU A 233 -5.48 20.44 -3.04
N VAL A 234 -5.14 20.01 -1.83
CA VAL A 234 -6.04 19.25 -0.97
C VAL A 234 -6.92 20.24 -0.22
N VAL A 235 -8.23 20.07 -0.36
CA VAL A 235 -9.23 20.84 0.37
C VAL A 235 -9.92 19.93 1.38
N ARG A 236 -9.75 20.25 2.66
CA ARG A 236 -10.52 19.63 3.75
C ARG A 236 -11.94 20.19 3.77
N TYR A 237 -12.91 19.33 4.02
CA TYR A 237 -14.31 19.71 4.19
C TYR A 237 -14.98 18.88 5.29
N SER A 238 -16.16 19.31 5.75
CA SER A 238 -16.95 18.60 6.77
C SER A 238 -18.30 18.23 6.17
N PRO A 239 -18.54 16.94 5.83
CA PRO A 239 -19.87 16.47 5.44
C PRO A 239 -20.80 16.23 6.64
N ILE A 240 -20.26 16.31 7.87
CA ILE A 240 -20.95 16.12 9.15
C ILE A 240 -20.72 17.32 10.07
#